data_AF-A7KI83-F1
#
_entry.id   AF-A7KI83-F1
#
_cell.length_a   1.000
_cell.length_b   1.000
_cell.length_c   1.000
_cell.angle_alpha   90.00
_cell.angle_beta   90.00
_cell.angle_gamma   90.00
#
_symmetry.space_group_name_H-M   'P 1'
#
loop_
_entity.id
_entity.type
_entity.pdbx_description
1 polymer ?
#
loop_
_entity_poly.entity_id
_entity_poly.type
_entity_poly.pdbx_seq_one_letter_code
_entity_poly.pdbx_strand_id
1 'polypeptide(L)'
;KSVLLAAHFRVLSLLNNQRDIVTGLVSNGRLEAADGEKILGLFLNTLPLRLELSGGPWSDLVKQAFDVERECLSWRRYPLAELQKSGQPLFDTAFNF
;
A
#
# COMPACT_ATOMS: atom_id res chain seq x y z
N LYS A 1 -7.75 0.06 9.04
CA LYS A 1 -6.82 0.71 8.08
C LYS A 1 -7.50 1.09 6.76
N SER A 2 -8.30 0.22 6.15
CA SER A 2 -8.82 0.39 4.79
C SER A 2 -9.71 1.63 4.58
N VAL A 3 -10.42 2.12 5.60
CA VAL A 3 -11.16 3.41 5.53
C VAL A 3 -10.23 4.60 5.29
N LEU A 4 -9.12 4.66 6.01
CA LEU A 4 -8.15 5.75 5.87
C LEU A 4 -7.34 5.61 4.59
N LEU A 5 -7.04 4.38 4.16
CA LEU A 5 -6.43 4.11 2.87
C LEU A 5 -7.33 4.54 1.71
N ALA A 6 -8.64 4.28 1.80
CA ALA A 6 -9.64 4.77 0.85
C ALA A 6 -9.69 6.30 0.81
N ALA A 7 -9.66 6.96 1.98
CA ALA A 7 -9.60 8.43 2.05
C ALA A 7 -8.32 8.99 1.40
N HIS A 8 -7.18 8.35 1.63
CA HIS A 8 -5.90 8.68 1.00
C HIS A 8 -5.97 8.59 -0.53
N PHE A 9 -6.44 7.46 -1.07
CA PHE A 9 -6.66 7.30 -2.52
C PHE A 9 -7.62 8.36 -3.08
N ARG A 10 -8.69 8.68 -2.35
CA ARG A 10 -9.65 9.72 -2.77
C ARG A 10 -9.01 11.10 -2.82
N VAL A 11 -8.20 11.46 -1.83
CA VAL A 11 -7.49 12.76 -1.80
C VAL A 11 -6.51 12.86 -2.97
N LEU A 12 -5.68 11.84 -3.19
CA LEU A 12 -4.74 11.83 -4.32
C LEU A 12 -5.45 11.91 -5.67
N SER A 13 -6.57 11.18 -5.81
CA SER A 13 -7.40 11.24 -7.01
C SER A 13 -7.92 12.65 -7.29
N LEU A 14 -8.39 13.36 -6.26
CA LEU A 14 -8.91 14.72 -6.38
C LEU A 14 -7.83 15.74 -6.69
N LEU A 15 -6.66 15.64 -6.05
CA LEU A 15 -5.54 16.57 -6.26
C LEU A 15 -4.95 16.46 -7.66
N ASN A 16 -4.89 15.23 -8.20
CA ASN A 16 -4.28 14.96 -9.51
C ASN A 16 -5.28 14.91 -10.67
N ASN A 17 -6.59 14.98 -10.38
CA ASN A 17 -7.67 14.75 -11.36
C ASN A 17 -7.51 13.43 -12.14
N GLN A 18 -7.08 12.37 -11.44
CA GLN A 18 -6.84 11.03 -11.98
C GLN A 18 -7.60 9.99 -11.16
N ARG A 19 -8.03 8.90 -11.81
CA ARG A 19 -8.73 7.79 -11.15
C ARG A 19 -7.84 6.58 -10.89
N ASP A 20 -6.76 6.44 -11.62
CA ASP A 20 -5.78 5.37 -11.45
C ASP A 20 -4.60 5.91 -10.66
N ILE A 21 -4.47 5.47 -9.41
CA ILE A 21 -3.53 6.03 -8.44
C ILE A 21 -2.59 4.94 -7.96
N VAL A 22 -1.29 5.27 -7.92
CA VAL A 22 -0.26 4.44 -7.28
C VAL A 22 0.29 5.19 -6.07
N THR A 23 0.37 4.51 -4.93
CA THR A 23 0.98 5.00 -3.69
C THR A 23 1.76 3.87 -3.02
N GLY A 24 2.74 4.19 -2.19
CA GLY A 24 3.43 3.20 -1.37
C GLY A 24 2.57 2.77 -0.18
N LEU A 25 2.49 1.47 0.10
CA LEU A 25 1.89 0.94 1.32
C LEU A 25 2.98 0.41 2.24
N VAL A 26 3.18 1.06 3.40
CA VAL A 26 4.11 0.57 4.41
C VAL A 26 3.51 -0.65 5.10
N SER A 27 4.29 -1.73 5.16
CA SER A 27 3.89 -3.01 5.74
C SER A 27 5.00 -3.57 6.64
N ASN A 28 4.59 -4.26 7.70
CA ASN A 28 5.49 -5.02 8.55
C ASN A 28 5.76 -6.41 7.95
N GLY A 29 7.03 -6.76 7.82
CA GLY A 29 7.54 -8.02 7.30
C GLY A 29 7.98 -9.01 8.38
N ARG A 30 7.85 -8.67 9.68
CA ARG A 30 8.18 -9.59 10.79
C ARG A 30 7.52 -10.96 10.60
N LEU A 31 8.16 -11.97 11.17
CA LEU A 31 7.63 -13.33 11.17
C LEU A 31 6.42 -13.38 12.10
N GLU A 32 5.33 -13.96 11.61
CA GLU A 32 4.13 -14.30 12.39
C GLU A 32 4.37 -15.64 13.11
N ALA A 33 5.47 -15.71 13.86
CA ALA A 33 5.91 -16.88 14.60
C ALA A 33 6.28 -16.46 16.03
N ALA A 34 6.36 -17.45 16.94
CA ALA A 34 6.79 -17.19 18.32
C ALA A 34 8.11 -16.42 18.35
N ASP A 35 8.18 -15.41 19.22
CA ASP A 35 9.33 -14.53 19.43
C ASP A 35 9.75 -13.66 18.20
N GLY A 36 8.95 -13.59 17.14
CA GLY A 36 9.22 -12.76 15.96
C GLY A 36 9.33 -11.25 16.26
N GLU A 37 8.71 -10.80 17.35
CA GLU A 37 8.81 -9.44 17.89
C GLU A 37 10.17 -9.15 18.54
N LYS A 38 10.87 -10.18 19.04
CA LYS A 38 12.16 -10.06 19.74
C LYS A 38 13.34 -9.98 18.78
N ILE A 39 13.13 -10.30 17.51
CA ILE A 39 14.19 -10.24 16.49
C ILE A 39 14.52 -8.78 16.16
N LEU A 40 15.81 -8.45 16.17
CA LEU A 40 16.32 -7.14 15.73
C LEU A 40 16.51 -7.14 14.22
N GLY A 41 16.07 -6.08 13.54
CA GLY A 41 16.19 -5.95 12.09
C GLY A 41 15.27 -4.88 11.49
N LEU A 42 15.50 -4.58 10.20
CA LEU A 42 14.61 -3.74 9.40
C LEU A 42 13.51 -4.61 8.80
N PHE A 43 12.32 -4.53 9.39
CA PHE A 43 11.16 -5.32 8.95
C PHE A 43 10.11 -4.49 8.21
N LEU A 44 10.26 -3.17 8.14
CA LEU A 44 9.36 -2.36 7.33
C LEU A 44 9.73 -2.50 5.86
N ASN A 45 8.72 -2.72 5.03
CA ASN A 45 8.84 -2.71 3.59
C ASN A 45 7.68 -1.90 3.00
N THR A 46 7.95 -1.18 1.93
CA THR A 46 6.94 -0.37 1.25
C THR A 46 6.76 -0.91 -0.15
N LEU A 47 5.53 -1.29 -0.51
CA LEU A 47 5.22 -1.77 -1.85
C LEU A 47 4.32 -0.80 -2.59
N PRO A 48 4.47 -0.66 -3.93
CA PRO A 48 3.51 0.07 -4.73
C PRO A 48 2.15 -0.60 -4.64
N LEU A 49 1.14 0.18 -4.31
CA LEU A 49 -0.26 -0.21 -4.27
C LEU A 49 -1.02 0.65 -5.29
N ARG A 50 -1.56 -0.01 -6.31
CA ARG A 50 -2.33 0.64 -7.38
C ARG A 50 -3.81 0.39 -7.16
N LEU A 51 -4.63 1.42 -7.32
CA LEU A 51 -6.08 1.32 -7.25
C LEU A 51 -6.70 2.25 -8.30
N GLU A 52 -7.57 1.68 -9.14
CA GLU A 52 -8.43 2.44 -10.06
C GLU A 52 -9.77 2.70 -9.38
N LEU A 53 -10.05 3.98 -9.06
CA LEU A 53 -11.28 4.38 -8.38
C LEU A 53 -12.46 4.27 -9.34
N SER A 54 -13.34 3.28 -9.13
CA SER A 54 -14.53 3.06 -9.96
C SER A 54 -15.61 4.14 -9.87
N GLY A 55 -15.51 5.05 -8.88
CA GLY A 55 -16.61 5.91 -8.46
C GLY A 55 -17.66 5.13 -7.64
N GLY A 56 -18.75 5.81 -7.24
CA GLY A 56 -19.80 5.23 -6.40
C GLY A 56 -19.74 5.65 -4.92
N PRO A 57 -20.50 5.00 -4.04
CA PRO A 57 -20.53 5.31 -2.61
C PRO A 57 -19.20 4.97 -1.92
N TRP A 58 -18.91 5.65 -0.82
CA TRP A 58 -17.70 5.43 -0.04
C TRP A 58 -17.51 3.97 0.42
N SER A 59 -18.60 3.24 0.68
CA SER A 59 -18.54 1.82 1.04
C SER A 59 -17.83 0.98 0.00
N ASP A 60 -17.95 1.31 -1.28
CA ASP A 60 -17.36 0.54 -2.36
C ASP A 60 -15.88 0.85 -2.50
N LEU A 61 -15.49 2.13 -2.34
CA LEU A 61 -14.08 2.51 -2.29
C LEU A 61 -13.35 1.90 -1.09
N VAL A 62 -14.01 1.80 0.06
CA VAL A 62 -13.44 1.13 1.25
C VAL A 62 -13.23 -0.36 1.00
N LYS A 63 -14.17 -1.03 0.31
CA LYS A 63 -14.01 -2.44 -0.09
C LYS A 63 -12.86 -2.61 -1.09
N GLN A 64 -12.78 -1.74 -2.10
CA GLN A 64 -11.66 -1.76 -3.06
C GLN A 64 -10.31 -1.60 -2.36
N ALA A 65 -10.20 -0.61 -1.45
CA ALA A 65 -8.98 -0.40 -0.68
C ALA A 65 -8.63 -1.63 0.18
N PHE A 66 -9.63 -2.30 0.76
CA PHE A 66 -9.43 -3.53 1.52
C PHE A 66 -8.96 -4.70 0.64
N ASP A 67 -9.55 -4.87 -0.54
CA ASP A 67 -9.20 -5.97 -1.45
C ASP A 67 -7.76 -5.83 -1.96
N VAL A 68 -7.35 -4.64 -2.43
CA VAL A 68 -5.96 -4.41 -2.89
C VAL A 68 -4.96 -4.51 -1.74
N GLU A 69 -5.32 -4.05 -0.54
CA GLU A 69 -4.50 -4.20 0.66
C GLU A 69 -4.27 -5.68 0.99
N ARG A 70 -5.34 -6.49 0.95
CA ARG A 70 -5.28 -7.93 1.22
C ARG A 70 -4.40 -8.66 0.21
N GLU A 71 -4.52 -8.34 -1.08
CA GLU A 71 -3.68 -8.92 -2.13
C GLU A 71 -2.20 -8.57 -1.93
N CYS A 72 -1.91 -7.34 -1.50
CA CYS A 72 -0.56 -6.88 -1.22
C CYS A 72 0.11 -7.66 -0.06
N LEU A 73 -0.65 -8.21 0.88
CA LEU A 73 -0.11 -8.98 2.03
C LEU A 73 0.72 -10.19 1.59
N SER A 74 0.34 -10.88 0.51
CA SER A 74 1.08 -12.02 -0.02
C SER A 74 2.47 -11.64 -0.53
N TRP A 75 2.65 -10.38 -0.91
CA TRP A 75 3.88 -9.86 -1.52
C TRP A 75 4.70 -8.98 -0.59
N ARG A 76 4.19 -8.60 0.59
CA ARG A 76 4.75 -7.59 1.52
C ARG A 76 6.23 -7.74 1.89
N ARG A 77 6.84 -8.90 1.66
CA ARG A 77 8.27 -9.18 1.93
C ARG A 77 9.17 -9.06 0.69
N TYR A 78 8.63 -8.82 -0.50
CA TYR A 78 9.42 -8.66 -1.72
C TYR A 78 10.23 -7.35 -1.66
N PRO A 79 11.55 -7.35 -1.91
CA PRO A 79 12.36 -6.17 -1.66
C PRO A 79 12.00 -4.99 -2.59
N LEU A 80 11.74 -3.81 -2.04
CA LEU A 80 11.50 -2.60 -2.85
C LEU A 80 12.68 -2.28 -3.78
N ALA A 81 13.92 -2.50 -3.32
CA ALA A 81 15.13 -2.29 -4.12
C ALA A 81 15.13 -3.13 -5.40
N GLU A 82 14.55 -4.34 -5.36
CA GLU A 82 14.41 -5.20 -6.53
C GLU A 82 13.39 -4.64 -7.53
N LEU A 83 12.28 -4.07 -7.04
CA LEU A 83 11.28 -3.41 -7.89
C LEU A 83 11.82 -2.13 -8.56
N GLN A 84 12.77 -1.45 -7.91
CA GLN A 84 13.35 -0.19 -8.38
C GLN A 84 14.68 -0.35 -9.13
N LYS A 85 15.02 -1.56 -9.57
CA LYS A 85 16.28 -1.81 -10.32
C LYS A 85 16.46 -0.95 -11.57
N SER A 86 15.38 -0.48 -12.18
CA SER A 86 15.43 0.43 -13.33
C SER A 86 15.85 1.87 -12.98
N GLY A 87 15.92 2.21 -11.68
CA GLY A 87 16.28 3.54 -11.18
C GLY A 87 15.15 4.56 -11.19
N GLN A 88 13.93 4.17 -11.60
CA GLN A 88 12.78 5.08 -11.58
C GLN A 88 11.98 4.97 -10.27
N PRO A 89 11.50 6.09 -9.71
CA PRO A 89 10.55 6.05 -8.59
C PRO A 89 9.23 5.40 -9.03
N LEU A 90 8.68 4.52 -8.19
CA LEU A 90 7.43 3.80 -8.48
C LEU A 90 6.19 4.52 -7.93
N PHE A 91 6.37 5.44 -6.98
CA PHE A 91 5.33 6.22 -6.32
C PHE A 91 5.96 7.45 -5.65
N ASP A 92 5.18 8.54 -5.51
CA ASP A 92 5.63 9.79 -4.87
C ASP A 92 5.11 9.96 -3.44
N THR A 93 4.15 9.13 -3.04
CA THR A 93 3.48 9.19 -1.74
C THR A 93 3.51 7.83 -1.07
N ALA A 94 3.43 7.80 0.26
CA ALA A 94 3.30 6.56 1.00
C ALA A 94 2.24 6.71 2.11
N PHE A 95 1.55 5.61 2.41
CA PHE A 95 0.55 5.50 3.45
C PHE A 95 1.04 4.57 4.56
N ASN A 96 0.95 5.04 5.81
CA ASN A 96 1.31 4.30 7.02
C ASN A 96 0.25 4.57 8.11
N PHE A 97 -0.23 3.51 8.77
CA PHE A 97 -1.23 3.57 9.85
C PHE A 97 -1.10 2.36 10.76
#